data_AF-A0A1G0SU75-F1
#
_entry.id   AF-A0A1G0SU75-F1
#
_cell.length_a   1.000
_cell.length_b   1.000
_cell.length_c   1.000
_cell.angle_alpha   90.00
_cell.angle_beta   90.00
_cell.angle_gamma   90.00
#
_symmetry.space_group_name_H-M   'P 1'
#
loop_
_entity.id
_entity.type
_entity.pdbx_description
1 polymer ?
#
loop_
_entity_poly.entity_id
_entity_poly.type
_entity_poly.pdbx_seq_one_letter_code
_entity_poly.pdbx_strand_id
1 'polypeptide(L)'
;MRSEESGLMFGWFDPSRFNMRQSYSMTYSSFGGRGLTIGEYVNSMFYRISDPLSVQFDLSLTHSPFNSLGGRYSNELNGFRLSRAQLNYRPTENMFFQVQFRQFTPGNWLRGFDRFESDFGLDRPEEQQR
;
A
#
# COMPACT_ATOMS: atom_id res chain seq x y z
N MET A 1 -17.45 -3.82 -33.72
CA MET A 1 -16.24 -4.68 -33.78
C MET A 1 -15.77 -4.84 -32.34
N ARG A 2 -15.87 -6.05 -31.78
CA ARG A 2 -15.55 -6.36 -30.38
C ARG A 2 -14.06 -6.67 -30.32
N SER A 3 -13.27 -5.83 -29.67
CA SER A 3 -11.84 -6.06 -29.47
C SER A 3 -11.68 -7.22 -28.48
N GLU A 4 -11.28 -8.36 -29.02
CA GLU A 4 -10.68 -9.49 -28.30
C GLU A 4 -9.31 -9.05 -27.80
N GLU A 5 -9.25 -8.53 -26.57
CA GLU A 5 -7.98 -8.39 -25.87
C GLU A 5 -7.77 -9.60 -24.96
N SER A 6 -6.93 -10.51 -25.48
CA SER A 6 -5.89 -11.16 -24.68
C SER A 6 -6.39 -12.04 -23.54
N GLY A 7 -6.84 -13.25 -23.91
CA GLY A 7 -6.50 -14.41 -23.08
C GLY A 7 -4.98 -14.48 -22.88
N LEU A 8 -4.55 -15.20 -21.84
CA LEU A 8 -3.19 -15.33 -21.28
C LEU A 8 -2.99 -14.37 -20.09
N MET A 9 -3.11 -14.80 -18.83
CA MET A 9 -2.39 -15.94 -18.29
C MET A 9 -3.22 -16.71 -17.26
N PHE A 10 -3.51 -17.97 -17.61
CA PHE A 10 -4.11 -19.03 -16.81
C PHE A 10 -5.58 -18.89 -16.41
N GLY A 11 -6.41 -19.87 -16.77
CA GLY A 11 -7.84 -19.94 -16.41
C GLY A 11 -8.16 -20.04 -14.90
N TRP A 12 -7.14 -19.97 -14.02
CA TRP A 12 -7.28 -19.85 -12.56
C TRP A 12 -7.10 -18.41 -12.05
N PHE A 13 -6.63 -17.48 -12.89
CA PHE A 13 -6.44 -16.08 -12.56
C PHE A 13 -7.50 -15.23 -13.27
N ASP A 14 -8.41 -14.68 -12.48
CA ASP A 14 -9.46 -13.78 -12.98
C ASP A 14 -9.01 -12.32 -12.75
N PRO A 15 -8.60 -11.58 -13.79
CA PRO A 15 -8.14 -10.20 -13.64
C PRO A 15 -9.24 -9.26 -13.14
N SER A 16 -10.53 -9.61 -13.26
CA SER A 16 -11.62 -8.82 -12.66
C SER A 16 -11.63 -8.85 -11.13
N ARG A 17 -10.98 -9.87 -10.53
CA ARG A 17 -10.81 -10.04 -9.09
C ARG A 17 -9.50 -9.46 -8.57
N PHE A 18 -8.69 -8.92 -9.46
CA PHE A 18 -7.40 -8.33 -9.16
C PHE A 18 -7.46 -6.81 -9.28
N ASN A 19 -7.02 -6.11 -8.25
CA ASN A 19 -6.93 -4.66 -8.25
C ASN A 19 -5.52 -4.22 -7.84
N MET A 20 -4.94 -3.28 -8.58
CA MET A 20 -3.66 -2.68 -8.25
C MET A 20 -3.84 -1.18 -8.04
N ARG A 21 -3.38 -0.68 -6.90
CA ARG A 21 -3.23 0.74 -6.63
C ARG A 21 -1.76 1.09 -6.58
N GLN A 22 -1.39 2.15 -7.27
CA GLN A 22 -0.02 2.67 -7.26
C GLN A 22 -0.04 4.06 -6.65
N SER A 23 0.92 4.34 -5.77
CA SER A 23 1.08 5.65 -5.16
C SER A 23 2.56 6.01 -5.11
N TYR A 24 2.85 7.26 -5.39
CA TYR A 24 4.19 7.82 -5.25
C TYR A 24 4.12 9.02 -4.32
N SER A 25 5.01 9.07 -3.35
CA SER A 25 5.07 10.12 -2.33
C SER A 25 6.50 10.61 -2.20
N MET A 26 6.68 11.92 -2.09
CA MET A 26 7.99 12.53 -1.92
C MET A 26 7.91 13.50 -0.74
N THR A 27 8.72 13.25 0.28
CA THR A 27 8.79 14.05 1.49
C THR A 27 10.13 14.77 1.53
N TYR A 28 10.09 16.08 1.76
CA TYR A 28 11.28 16.89 2.01
C TYR A 28 11.23 17.43 3.44
N SER A 29 12.35 17.35 4.15
CA SER A 29 12.50 17.88 5.50
C SER A 29 13.82 18.59 5.61
N SER A 30 13.84 19.75 6.28
CA SER A 30 15.07 20.53 6.48
C SER A 30 15.20 20.96 7.93
N PHE A 31 16.35 20.71 8.54
CA PHE A 31 16.63 21.10 9.92
C PHE A 31 18.09 21.53 10.07
N GLY A 32 18.33 22.70 10.69
CA GLY A 32 19.69 23.17 10.98
C GLY A 32 20.61 23.28 9.75
N GLY A 33 20.09 23.69 8.60
CA GLY A 33 20.85 23.80 7.34
C GLY A 33 21.08 22.47 6.60
N ARG A 34 20.50 21.36 7.10
CA ARG A 34 20.57 20.03 6.48
C ARG A 34 19.21 19.66 5.88
N GLY A 35 19.21 19.21 4.63
CA GLY A 35 18.03 18.69 3.95
C GLY A 35 18.03 17.16 3.89
N LEU A 36 16.84 16.58 3.98
CA LEU A 36 16.54 15.16 3.80
C LEU A 36 15.35 15.04 2.83
N THR A 37 15.55 14.29 1.76
CA THR A 37 14.51 13.95 0.78
C THR A 37 14.27 12.46 0.79
N ILE A 38 13.01 12.04 0.89
CA ILE A 38 12.59 10.63 0.81
C ILE A 38 11.52 10.49 -0.27
N GLY A 39 11.83 9.75 -1.32
CA GLY A 39 10.85 9.24 -2.29
C GLY A 39 10.37 7.85 -1.87
N GLU A 40 9.07 7.58 -1.91
CA GLU A 40 8.50 6.26 -1.70
C GLU A 40 7.43 5.99 -2.75
N TYR A 41 7.60 4.87 -3.44
CA TYR A 41 6.63 4.27 -4.32
C TYR A 41 5.98 3.08 -3.61
N VAL A 42 4.66 2.99 -3.59
CA VAL A 42 3.92 1.85 -3.04
C VAL A 42 2.97 1.31 -4.10
N ASN A 43 3.10 0.02 -4.37
CA ASN A 43 2.15 -0.74 -5.15
C ASN A 43 1.37 -1.68 -4.24
N SER A 44 0.08 -1.38 -4.06
CA SER A 44 -0.87 -2.22 -3.33
C SER A 44 -1.61 -3.12 -4.31
N MET A 45 -1.44 -4.42 -4.15
CA MET A 45 -2.11 -5.46 -4.91
C MET A 45 -3.18 -6.09 -4.04
N PHE A 46 -4.41 -6.15 -4.54
CA PHE A 46 -5.54 -6.83 -3.91
C PHE A 46 -6.02 -7.93 -4.85
N TYR A 47 -6.22 -9.12 -4.31
CA TYR A 47 -6.78 -10.24 -5.06
C TYR A 47 -7.85 -10.96 -4.25
N ARG A 48 -9.01 -11.16 -4.88
CA ARG A 48 -10.09 -11.96 -4.31
C ARG A 48 -10.02 -13.38 -4.86
N ILE A 49 -9.56 -14.31 -4.01
CA ILE A 49 -9.43 -15.73 -4.35
C ILE A 49 -10.81 -16.33 -4.57
N SER A 50 -11.71 -16.11 -3.61
CA SER A 50 -13.11 -16.51 -3.66
C SER A 50 -13.93 -15.56 -2.79
N ASP A 51 -15.25 -15.55 -2.91
CA ASP A 51 -16.07 -15.07 -1.81
C ASP A 51 -16.13 -16.20 -0.76
N PRO A 52 -15.58 -16.04 0.46
CA PRO A 52 -15.26 -14.78 1.16
C PRO A 52 -13.76 -14.57 1.51
N LEU A 53 -12.83 -15.13 0.72
CA LEU A 53 -11.38 -15.09 0.93
C LEU A 53 -10.67 -14.08 0.01
N SER A 54 -9.97 -13.11 0.59
CA SER A 54 -9.16 -12.14 -0.14
C SER A 54 -7.76 -11.98 0.45
N VAL A 55 -6.82 -11.61 -0.41
CA VAL A 55 -5.43 -11.33 -0.04
C VAL A 55 -5.03 -9.94 -0.52
N GLN A 56 -4.15 -9.30 0.25
CA GLN A 56 -3.59 -8.00 -0.09
C GLN A 56 -2.09 -7.99 0.20
N PHE A 57 -1.33 -7.41 -0.73
CA PHE A 57 0.11 -7.26 -0.64
C PHE A 57 0.51 -5.83 -1.00
N ASP A 58 1.28 -5.18 -0.16
CA ASP A 58 1.84 -3.86 -0.43
C ASP A 58 3.35 -3.97 -0.64
N LEU A 59 3.79 -3.66 -1.85
CA LEU A 59 5.20 -3.55 -2.21
C LEU A 59 5.62 -2.09 -2.17
N SER A 60 6.53 -1.75 -1.28
CA SER A 60 7.10 -0.41 -1.13
C SER A 60 8.52 -0.35 -1.66
N LEU A 61 8.85 0.69 -2.41
CA LEU A 61 10.19 1.04 -2.84
C LEU A 61 10.48 2.43 -2.31
N THR A 62 11.44 2.53 -1.41
CA THR A 62 11.88 3.82 -0.86
C THR A 62 13.24 4.17 -1.45
N HIS A 63 13.46 5.44 -1.77
CA HIS A 63 14.77 5.96 -2.14
C HIS A 63 15.04 7.36 -1.56
N SER A 64 16.26 7.66 -1.14
CA SER A 64 16.65 8.99 -0.62
C SER A 64 17.74 9.62 -1.50
N PRO A 65 17.36 10.46 -2.48
CA PRO A 65 18.32 11.04 -3.44
C PRO A 65 19.15 12.18 -2.86
N PHE A 66 18.64 12.88 -1.83
CA PHE A 66 19.32 13.98 -1.15
C PHE A 66 19.35 13.69 0.35
N ASN A 67 20.51 13.29 0.87
CA ASN A 67 20.72 13.11 2.29
C ASN A 67 22.06 13.73 2.70
N SER A 68 21.99 14.80 3.50
CA SER A 68 23.17 15.44 4.10
C SER A 68 23.61 14.79 5.43
N LEU A 69 22.96 13.68 5.82
CA LEU A 69 23.22 12.88 7.02
C LEU A 69 23.92 11.55 6.67
N GLY A 70 25.10 11.59 6.02
CA GLY A 70 26.03 10.45 5.90
C GLY A 70 25.54 9.19 5.13
N GLY A 71 26.40 8.65 4.26
CA GLY A 71 26.05 7.55 3.33
C GLY A 71 25.67 6.18 3.94
N ARG A 72 25.74 5.99 5.27
CA ARG A 72 25.26 4.75 5.92
C ARG A 72 23.74 4.67 6.02
N TYR A 73 23.05 5.80 6.26
CA TYR A 73 21.59 5.81 6.37
C TYR A 73 20.87 5.69 5.02
N SER A 74 21.51 6.10 3.92
CA SER A 74 20.91 6.00 2.58
C SER A 74 20.77 4.55 2.11
N ASN A 75 21.73 3.67 2.40
CA ASN A 75 21.72 2.29 1.91
C ASN A 75 20.69 1.40 2.61
N GLU A 76 20.37 1.66 3.89
CA GLU A 76 19.34 0.91 4.61
C GLU A 76 17.91 1.36 4.25
N LEU A 77 17.75 2.63 3.83
CA LEU A 77 16.48 3.21 3.39
C LEU A 77 16.16 2.90 1.93
N ASN A 78 17.17 2.67 1.09
CA ASN A 78 16.99 2.32 -0.31
C ASN A 78 16.66 0.83 -0.47
N GLY A 79 15.49 0.50 -1.03
CA GLY A 79 15.16 -0.89 -1.37
C GLY A 79 13.68 -1.19 -1.53
N PHE A 80 13.41 -2.30 -2.21
CA PHE A 80 12.08 -2.92 -2.28
C PHE A 80 11.78 -3.68 -0.99
N ARG A 81 10.58 -3.53 -0.46
CA ARG A 81 10.12 -4.19 0.77
C ARG A 81 8.66 -4.54 0.66
N LEU A 82 8.31 -5.73 1.15
CA LEU A 82 6.92 -6.10 1.38
C LEU A 82 6.45 -5.43 2.68
N SER A 83 5.81 -4.26 2.56
CA SER A 83 5.41 -3.46 3.72
C SER A 83 4.16 -4.02 4.40
N ARG A 84 3.30 -4.73 3.65
CA ARG A 84 2.14 -5.41 4.19
C ARG A 84 1.81 -6.68 3.42
N ALA A 85 1.46 -7.73 4.15
CA ALA A 85 0.78 -8.91 3.63
C ALA A 85 -0.44 -9.18 4.50
N GLN A 86 -1.61 -9.36 3.91
CA GLN A 86 -2.86 -9.49 4.63
C GLN A 86 -3.75 -10.55 4.00
N LEU A 87 -4.30 -11.41 4.84
CA LEU A 87 -5.29 -12.42 4.50
C LEU A 87 -6.58 -12.08 5.23
N ASN A 88 -7.68 -11.98 4.48
CA ASN A 88 -9.00 -11.66 4.99
C ASN A 88 -9.96 -12.80 4.64
N TYR A 89 -10.68 -13.32 5.63
CA TYR A 89 -11.65 -14.40 5.46
C TYR A 89 -12.95 -14.10 6.22
N ARG A 90 -14.08 -14.05 5.52
CA ARG A 90 -15.41 -13.74 6.11
C ARG A 90 -16.38 -14.93 5.96
N PRO A 91 -16.30 -15.97 6.81
CA PRO A 91 -17.12 -17.18 6.63
C PRO A 91 -18.63 -16.92 6.70
N THR A 92 -19.06 -15.93 7.49
CA THR A 92 -20.45 -15.49 7.60
C THR A 92 -20.49 -13.96 7.62
N GLU A 93 -21.66 -13.35 7.44
CA GLU A 93 -21.82 -11.88 7.47
C GLU A 93 -21.36 -11.25 8.80
N ASN A 94 -21.44 -12.02 9.90
CA ASN A 94 -21.13 -11.55 11.26
C ASN A 94 -19.76 -12.01 11.77
N MET A 95 -18.97 -12.72 10.96
CA MET A 95 -17.66 -13.24 11.37
C MET A 95 -16.57 -12.86 10.36
N PHE A 96 -15.49 -12.25 10.85
CA PHE A 96 -14.38 -11.82 10.03
C PHE A 96 -13.04 -12.17 10.68
N PHE A 97 -12.19 -12.86 9.93
CA PHE A 97 -10.82 -13.18 10.32
C PHE A 97 -9.86 -12.38 9.44
N GLN A 98 -8.92 -11.70 10.08
CA GLN A 98 -7.86 -10.96 9.41
C GLN A 98 -6.51 -11.34 10.01
N VAL A 99 -5.62 -11.84 9.17
CA VAL A 99 -4.22 -12.08 9.50
C VAL A 99 -3.41 -11.07 8.73
N GLN A 100 -2.66 -10.22 9.43
CA GLN A 100 -1.89 -9.14 8.82
C GLN A 100 -0.46 -9.15 9.34
N PHE A 101 0.48 -9.13 8.40
CA PHE A 101 1.89 -8.85 8.62
C PHE A 101 2.20 -7.45 8.10
N ARG A 102 2.89 -6.64 8.91
CA ARG A 102 3.42 -5.33 8.49
C ARG A 102 4.87 -5.20 8.87
N GLN A 103 5.66 -4.67 7.95
CA GLN A 103 7.05 -4.29 8.20
C GLN A 103 7.14 -2.76 8.20
N PHE A 104 7.49 -2.18 9.34
CA PHE A 104 7.68 -0.73 9.48
C PHE A 104 9.12 -0.36 9.12
N THR A 105 9.29 0.61 8.23
CA THR A 105 10.61 1.13 7.85
C THR A 105 11.07 2.20 8.86
N PRO A 106 12.35 2.23 9.27
CA PRO A 106 12.90 3.38 10.00
C PRO A 106 12.67 4.67 9.20
N GLY A 107 12.01 5.67 9.79
CA GLY A 107 11.54 6.89 9.09
C GLY A 107 10.03 7.00 8.96
N ASN A 108 9.28 5.94 9.29
CA ASN A 108 7.81 5.97 9.34
C ASN A 108 7.27 6.92 10.43
N TRP A 109 8.10 7.38 11.38
CA TRP A 109 7.76 8.44 12.35
C TRP A 109 7.35 9.74 11.66
N LEU A 110 7.93 10.05 10.50
CA LEU A 110 7.54 11.22 9.69
C LEU A 110 6.22 11.00 8.94
N ARG A 111 5.76 9.74 8.80
CA ARG A 111 4.51 9.34 8.10
C ARG A 111 3.34 9.04 9.03
N GLY A 112 3.56 9.07 10.35
CA GLY A 112 2.54 8.71 11.35
C GLY A 112 1.37 9.68 11.44
N PHE A 113 1.55 10.94 11.01
CA PHE A 113 0.50 11.96 11.10
C PHE A 113 -0.57 11.84 10.00
N ASP A 114 -0.24 11.33 8.81
CA ASP A 114 -1.19 11.31 7.68
C ASP A 114 -2.01 10.01 7.55
N ARG A 115 -1.57 8.90 8.19
CA ARG A 115 -2.21 7.58 7.99
C ARG A 115 -3.35 7.26 8.95
N PHE A 116 -3.44 7.94 10.10
CA PHE A 116 -4.52 7.72 11.07
C PHE A 116 -5.90 8.17 10.56
N GLU A 117 -5.94 9.03 9.53
CA GLU A 117 -7.20 9.52 8.96
C GLU A 117 -7.80 8.58 7.90
N SER A 118 -7.01 7.66 7.32
CA SER A 118 -7.44 6.83 6.18
C SER A 118 -7.91 5.42 6.52
N ASP A 119 -7.59 4.89 7.71
CA ASP A 119 -8.03 3.54 8.14
C ASP A 119 -9.40 3.55 8.84
N PHE A 120 -9.85 4.71 9.36
CA PHE A 120 -11.23 4.89 9.80
C PHE A 120 -12.06 5.50 8.67
N GLY A 121 -12.35 4.67 7.67
CA GLY A 121 -13.47 4.89 6.76
C GLY A 121 -14.77 4.88 7.56
N LEU A 122 -15.08 5.99 8.23
CA LEU A 122 -16.45 6.31 8.58
C LEU A 122 -17.16 6.59 7.26
N ASP A 123 -17.75 5.56 6.67
CA ASP A 123 -18.81 5.72 5.69
C ASP A 123 -19.85 6.65 6.32
N ARG A 124 -19.76 7.95 6.00
CA ARG A 124 -20.87 8.86 6.24
C ARG A 124 -21.94 8.41 5.26
N PRO A 125 -23.09 7.89 5.72
CA PRO A 125 -24.22 7.79 4.82
C PRO A 125 -24.53 9.21 4.36
N GLU A 126 -24.35 9.46 3.07
CA GLU A 126 -24.87 10.67 2.45
C GLU A 126 -26.39 10.66 2.63
N GLU A 127 -26.86 11.42 3.62
CA GLU A 127 -28.25 11.81 3.69
C GLU A 127 -28.55 12.59 2.41
N GLN A 128 -29.19 11.90 1.47
CA GLN A 128 -29.94 12.52 0.38
C GLN A 128 -30.95 13.48 1.00
N GLN A 129 -30.60 14.77 1.02
CA GLN A 129 -31.55 15.82 1.28
C GLN A 129 -32.41 16.04 0.03
N ARG A 130 -33.70 16.13 0.31
CA ARG A 130 -34.83 16.31 -0.59
C ARG A 130 -34.73 17.58 -1.43
#